data_AF-A0AAN7VLU7-F1
#
_entry.id   AF-A0AAN7VLU7-F1
#
_cell.length_a   1.000
_cell.length_b   1.000
_cell.length_c   1.000
_cell.angle_alpha   90.00
_cell.angle_beta   90.00
_cell.angle_gamma   90.00
#
_symmetry.space_group_name_H-M   'P 1'
#
loop_
_entity.id
_entity.type
_entity.pdbx_description
1 polymer ?
#
loop_
_entity_poly.entity_id
_entity_poly.type
_entity_poly.pdbx_seq_one_letter_code
_entity_poly.pdbx_strand_id
1 'polypeptide(L)'
;MADEYGFKSEFTYPGTLAPSHYPQPPPISDEYPTLDNISHPHPPPINCQFGYYPPPPNSCSNIAPPIYSCGGSGPAISGQRAYHWIDWNADRMVPPSAVHGGVDKDGSQIYVGRAYHEGDWIPAKVIPERHIAYVAHGGGEHTKDTFQLLCEQRFDWVPSSGGSIPMGAVEGGRTDSGEPLYIGRVWHDGAHTVGKVHPSHSCCYIPYDSQEMSFCDYEILVLRC
;
A
#
# COMPACT_ATOMS: atom_id res chain seq x y z
N MET A 1 -37.06 -71.78 -0.62
CA MET A 1 -37.50 -70.38 -0.44
C MET A 1 -36.80 -69.87 0.81
N ALA A 2 -35.94 -68.86 0.76
CA ALA A 2 -35.35 -68.19 -0.40
C ALA A 2 -33.94 -67.66 -0.04
N ASP A 3 -33.00 -67.89 -0.94
CA ASP A 3 -31.93 -67.01 -1.42
C ASP A 3 -31.01 -66.28 -0.41
N GLU A 4 -29.78 -66.79 -0.31
CA GLU A 4 -28.59 -66.13 0.23
C GLU A 4 -27.62 -65.88 -0.94
N TYR A 5 -27.22 -64.63 -1.19
CA TYR A 5 -26.25 -64.30 -2.23
C TYR A 5 -25.28 -63.18 -1.81
N GLY A 6 -24.06 -63.58 -1.46
CA GLY A 6 -22.87 -62.73 -1.50
C GLY A 6 -21.81 -63.42 -2.37
N PHE A 7 -21.29 -62.74 -3.39
CA PHE A 7 -20.30 -63.32 -4.30
C PHE A 7 -19.08 -62.40 -4.47
N LYS A 8 -17.89 -62.97 -4.28
CA LYS A 8 -16.58 -62.33 -4.53
C LYS A 8 -16.21 -62.47 -6.01
N SER A 9 -15.27 -61.67 -6.49
CA SER A 9 -14.40 -62.10 -7.58
C SER A 9 -12.94 -61.67 -7.33
N GLU A 10 -12.02 -62.59 -7.55
CA GLU A 10 -10.56 -62.37 -7.58
C GLU A 10 -10.10 -62.39 -9.04
N PHE A 11 -9.02 -61.66 -9.38
CA PHE A 11 -8.21 -61.96 -10.57
C PHE A 11 -6.73 -61.55 -10.39
N THR A 12 -5.85 -62.17 -11.19
CA THR A 12 -4.39 -62.37 -10.99
C THR A 12 -3.78 -62.76 -12.35
N TYR A 13 -2.55 -62.45 -12.80
CA TYR A 13 -1.48 -61.48 -12.46
C TYR A 13 -0.66 -61.26 -13.77
N PRO A 14 0.13 -60.17 -13.96
CA PRO A 14 1.59 -60.37 -14.00
C PRO A 14 2.42 -59.16 -13.49
N GLY A 15 3.73 -59.35 -13.28
CA GLY A 15 4.59 -58.35 -12.62
C GLY A 15 5.86 -57.91 -13.37
N THR A 16 6.66 -57.13 -12.64
CA THR A 16 8.09 -56.81 -12.85
C THR A 16 8.49 -55.84 -13.96
N LEU A 17 8.59 -54.55 -13.61
CA LEU A 17 9.72 -53.67 -13.97
C LEU A 17 9.98 -52.67 -12.83
N ALA A 18 11.24 -52.28 -12.65
CA ALA A 18 11.75 -51.27 -11.72
C ALA A 18 12.97 -50.57 -12.35
N PRO A 19 13.54 -49.49 -11.79
CA PRO A 19 12.95 -48.38 -11.04
C PRO A 19 13.40 -46.99 -11.58
N SER A 20 12.52 -45.99 -11.65
CA SER A 20 12.95 -44.58 -11.82
C SER A 20 13.22 -43.92 -10.46
N HIS A 21 14.50 -43.87 -10.07
CA HIS A 21 14.92 -43.11 -8.88
C HIS A 21 14.79 -41.61 -9.15
N TYR A 22 13.86 -40.93 -8.48
CA TYR A 22 13.95 -39.49 -8.30
C TYR A 22 15.04 -39.19 -7.25
N PRO A 23 16.02 -38.32 -7.54
CA PRO A 23 17.02 -37.91 -6.55
C PRO A 23 16.33 -37.32 -5.32
N GLN A 24 16.64 -37.84 -4.14
CA GLN A 24 16.25 -37.18 -2.90
C GLN A 24 17.08 -35.89 -2.74
N PRO A 25 16.48 -34.77 -2.29
CA PRO A 25 17.28 -33.60 -1.92
C PRO A 25 18.22 -33.95 -0.75
N PRO A 26 19.40 -33.33 -0.65
CA PRO A 26 20.33 -33.60 0.43
C PRO A 26 19.72 -33.21 1.78
N PRO A 27 20.09 -33.89 2.89
CA PRO A 27 19.61 -33.54 4.21
C PRO A 27 20.07 -32.12 4.57
N ILE A 28 19.15 -31.31 5.06
CA ILE A 28 19.44 -29.98 5.61
C ILE A 28 20.28 -30.19 6.87
N SER A 29 21.50 -29.67 6.87
CA SER A 29 22.33 -29.54 8.06
C SER A 29 21.85 -28.34 8.88
N ASP A 30 21.45 -28.60 10.13
CA ASP A 30 21.04 -27.56 11.09
C ASP A 30 22.24 -26.71 11.54
N GLU A 31 22.66 -25.73 10.72
CA GLU A 31 23.58 -24.67 11.15
C GLU A 31 23.44 -23.41 10.26
N TYR A 32 22.45 -22.57 10.57
CA TYR A 32 22.46 -21.16 10.15
C TYR A 32 22.72 -20.29 11.38
N PRO A 33 23.82 -19.51 11.43
CA PRO A 33 24.04 -18.58 12.52
C PRO A 33 22.95 -17.50 12.51
N THR A 34 22.41 -17.18 13.68
CA THR A 34 21.45 -16.10 13.86
C THR A 34 22.12 -14.76 13.54
N LEU A 35 21.82 -14.21 12.37
CA LEU A 35 22.21 -12.85 12.03
C LEU A 35 21.44 -11.87 12.92
N ASP A 36 22.15 -11.29 13.88
CA ASP A 36 21.61 -10.28 14.78
C ASP A 36 21.06 -9.09 13.99
N ASN A 37 19.76 -8.85 14.15
CA ASN A 37 19.05 -7.57 14.08
C ASN A 37 19.78 -6.39 13.41
N ILE A 38 20.02 -6.48 12.11
CA ILE A 38 20.25 -5.32 11.24
C ILE A 38 18.92 -5.02 10.57
N SER A 39 18.43 -3.78 10.71
CA SER A 39 17.28 -3.27 9.98
C SER A 39 17.61 -3.19 8.48
N HIS A 40 17.45 -4.33 7.79
CA HIS A 40 17.63 -4.39 6.35
C HIS A 40 16.49 -3.61 5.67
N PRO A 41 16.78 -2.64 4.78
CA PRO A 41 15.75 -2.01 3.99
C PRO A 41 15.05 -3.09 3.16
N HIS A 42 13.71 -3.11 3.21
CA HIS A 42 12.93 -4.07 2.42
C HIS A 42 13.28 -3.88 0.94
N PRO A 43 13.64 -4.95 0.21
CA PRO A 43 14.05 -4.81 -1.19
C PRO A 43 12.88 -4.29 -2.05
N PRO A 44 13.18 -3.55 -3.13
CA PRO A 44 12.14 -3.11 -4.06
C PRO A 44 11.38 -4.32 -4.63
N PRO A 45 10.06 -4.20 -4.83
CA PRO A 45 9.21 -5.32 -5.18
C PRO A 45 9.47 -5.74 -6.63
N ILE A 46 9.82 -7.01 -6.82
CA ILE A 46 10.24 -7.56 -8.12
C ILE A 46 9.09 -7.53 -9.15
N ASN A 47 7.83 -7.47 -8.70
CA ASN A 47 6.66 -7.44 -9.57
C ASN A 47 5.55 -6.57 -8.95
N CYS A 48 5.45 -5.31 -9.36
CA CYS A 48 4.34 -4.42 -9.00
C CYS A 48 3.11 -4.70 -9.86
N GLN A 49 1.92 -4.48 -9.31
CA GLN A 49 0.66 -4.56 -10.06
C GLN A 49 0.48 -3.30 -10.94
N PHE A 50 0.03 -3.49 -12.18
CA PHE A 50 -0.43 -2.38 -13.02
C PHE A 50 -1.86 -2.02 -12.64
N GLY A 51 -2.09 -0.77 -12.26
CA GLY A 51 -3.40 -0.29 -11.84
C GLY A 51 -4.27 -0.01 -13.05
N TYR A 52 -5.38 -0.73 -13.21
CA TYR A 52 -6.39 -0.35 -14.20
C TYR A 52 -7.15 0.88 -13.70
N TYR A 53 -6.70 2.06 -14.14
CA TYR A 53 -7.50 3.28 -14.11
C TYR A 53 -8.47 3.26 -15.30
N PRO A 54 -9.77 2.98 -15.10
CA PRO A 54 -10.74 3.37 -16.12
C PRO A 54 -10.66 4.90 -16.28
N PRO A 55 -10.59 5.44 -17.50
CA PRO A 55 -10.58 6.88 -17.70
C PRO A 55 -11.83 7.47 -17.03
N PRO A 56 -11.71 8.59 -16.28
CA PRO A 56 -12.86 9.18 -15.62
C PRO A 56 -13.92 9.54 -16.68
N PRO A 57 -15.22 9.35 -16.41
CA PRO A 57 -16.27 9.24 -17.44
C PRO A 57 -16.50 10.49 -18.32
N ASN A 58 -15.74 11.58 -18.11
CA ASN A 58 -15.78 12.82 -18.90
C ASN A 58 -14.38 13.33 -19.30
N SER A 59 -13.37 12.46 -19.45
CA SER A 59 -12.02 12.85 -19.90
C SER A 59 -11.91 13.11 -21.41
N CYS A 60 -12.61 14.15 -21.88
CA CYS A 60 -12.28 14.75 -23.16
C CYS A 60 -10.98 15.56 -23.06
N SER A 61 -10.13 15.42 -24.08
CA SER A 61 -8.86 16.13 -24.36
C SER A 61 -7.59 15.67 -23.62
N ASN A 62 -6.54 15.46 -24.41
CA ASN A 62 -5.16 15.22 -23.99
C ASN A 62 -4.55 16.50 -23.41
N ILE A 63 -4.97 16.89 -22.21
CA ILE A 63 -4.34 17.98 -21.46
C ILE A 63 -3.29 17.33 -20.56
N ALA A 64 -2.01 17.65 -20.78
CA ALA A 64 -0.93 17.28 -19.88
C ALA A 64 -1.25 17.77 -18.45
N PRO A 65 -0.81 17.09 -17.38
CA PRO A 65 -1.06 17.55 -16.01
C PRO A 65 -0.66 19.03 -15.87
N PRO A 66 -1.48 19.87 -15.20
CA PRO A 66 -1.27 21.30 -15.17
C PRO A 66 0.14 21.60 -14.64
N ILE A 67 0.89 22.39 -15.41
CA ILE A 67 2.20 22.86 -14.96
C ILE A 67 1.95 23.86 -13.84
N TYR A 68 2.09 23.41 -12.59
CA TYR A 68 2.08 24.26 -11.40
C TYR A 68 3.34 25.14 -11.41
N SER A 69 3.31 26.20 -12.22
CA SER A 69 4.41 27.14 -12.35
C SER A 69 4.47 28.02 -11.11
N CYS A 70 5.45 27.77 -10.24
CA CYS A 70 5.73 28.59 -9.06
C CYS A 70 6.38 29.94 -9.44
N GLY A 71 5.64 30.75 -10.21
CA GLY A 71 6.00 32.10 -10.62
C GLY A 71 5.92 33.08 -9.44
N GLY A 72 6.96 33.10 -8.60
CA GLY A 72 6.99 33.91 -7.38
C GLY A 72 8.40 34.34 -6.99
N SER A 73 9.00 35.27 -7.74
CA SER A 73 10.22 35.98 -7.32
C SER A 73 9.92 37.01 -6.22
N GLY A 74 9.56 36.51 -5.03
CA GLY A 74 9.43 37.26 -3.79
C GLY A 74 10.34 36.67 -2.70
N PRO A 75 10.69 37.42 -1.65
CA PRO A 75 11.51 36.89 -0.57
C PRO A 75 10.76 35.74 0.12
N ALA A 76 11.42 34.60 0.26
CA ALA A 76 10.85 33.42 0.91
C ALA A 76 10.51 33.73 2.38
N ILE A 77 9.22 33.93 2.67
CA ILE A 77 8.74 34.00 4.05
C ILE A 77 8.78 32.57 4.61
N SER A 78 9.62 32.37 5.61
CA SER A 78 9.83 31.09 6.27
C SER A 78 8.59 30.59 7.02
N GLY A 79 8.30 29.30 6.87
CA GLY A 79 7.95 28.49 8.04
C GLY A 79 6.50 28.03 8.23
N GLN A 80 5.54 28.43 7.40
CA GLN A 80 4.20 27.81 7.39
C GLN A 80 4.13 26.81 6.24
N ARG A 81 4.13 25.50 6.55
CA ARG A 81 3.60 24.50 5.61
C ARG A 81 2.13 24.84 5.38
N ALA A 82 1.66 24.77 4.13
CA ALA A 82 0.23 24.93 3.79
C ALA A 82 -0.66 24.15 4.78
N TYR A 83 -0.26 22.89 4.95
CA TYR A 83 -0.96 21.86 5.68
C TYR A 83 -0.30 21.52 7.01
N HIS A 84 -1.11 20.94 7.89
CA HIS A 84 -0.68 20.49 9.20
C HIS A 84 -1.21 19.09 9.50
N TRP A 85 -0.51 18.42 10.42
CA TRP A 85 -0.87 17.11 10.94
C TRP A 85 -1.54 17.28 12.30
N ILE A 86 -2.67 16.62 12.51
CA ILE A 86 -3.41 16.66 13.78
C ILE A 86 -3.41 15.27 14.39
N ASP A 87 -2.86 15.13 15.60
CA ASP A 87 -3.07 13.93 16.43
C ASP A 87 -4.57 13.74 16.68
N TRP A 88 -5.12 12.64 16.16
CA TRP A 88 -6.55 12.36 16.24
C TRP A 88 -6.83 11.23 17.22
N ASN A 89 -8.01 11.25 17.82
CA ASN A 89 -8.50 10.22 18.73
C ASN A 89 -10.02 10.09 18.59
N ALA A 90 -10.53 8.93 19.02
CA ALA A 90 -11.92 8.52 18.85
C ALA A 90 -12.96 9.51 19.41
N ASP A 91 -12.61 10.25 20.46
CA ASP A 91 -13.50 11.21 21.13
C ASP A 91 -13.71 12.51 20.33
N ARG A 92 -13.00 12.69 19.20
CA ARG A 92 -13.06 13.89 18.36
C ARG A 92 -13.75 13.60 17.04
N MET A 93 -14.69 14.46 16.67
CA MET A 93 -15.20 14.51 15.30
C MET A 93 -14.04 14.71 14.31
N VAL A 94 -14.15 14.10 13.13
CA VAL A 94 -13.20 14.32 12.03
C VAL A 94 -13.19 15.81 11.68
N PRO A 95 -12.02 16.48 11.63
CA PRO A 95 -11.95 17.89 11.25
C PRO A 95 -12.54 18.12 9.84
N PRO A 96 -13.36 19.17 9.61
CA PRO A 96 -13.89 19.48 8.27
C PRO A 96 -12.83 19.84 7.22
N SER A 97 -11.59 20.04 7.65
CA SER A 97 -10.40 20.26 6.82
C SER A 97 -9.58 18.98 6.57
N ALA A 98 -9.98 17.83 7.12
CA ALA A 98 -9.27 16.58 6.93
C ALA A 98 -9.36 16.12 5.46
N VAL A 99 -8.22 15.70 4.91
CA VAL A 99 -8.14 15.35 3.49
C VAL A 99 -8.82 14.01 3.24
N HIS A 100 -9.88 14.03 2.44
CA HIS A 100 -10.57 12.83 1.97
C HIS A 100 -9.66 12.07 0.99
N GLY A 101 -9.35 10.82 1.31
CA GLY A 101 -8.53 9.94 0.50
C GLY A 101 -9.35 9.11 -0.49
N GLY A 102 -10.53 8.67 -0.06
CA GLY A 102 -11.43 7.84 -0.86
C GLY A 102 -12.55 7.21 -0.04
N VAL A 103 -13.09 6.10 -0.54
CA VAL A 103 -14.16 5.33 0.10
C VAL A 103 -13.75 3.85 0.05
N ASP A 104 -13.89 3.14 1.16
CA ASP A 104 -13.60 1.71 1.27
C ASP A 104 -14.75 0.88 0.67
N LYS A 105 -14.51 -0.41 0.38
CA LYS A 105 -15.50 -1.28 -0.31
C LYS A 105 -16.82 -1.48 0.44
N ASP A 106 -16.85 -1.21 1.75
CA ASP A 106 -18.04 -1.26 2.61
C ASP A 106 -18.77 0.10 2.73
N GLY A 107 -18.28 1.14 2.06
CA GLY A 107 -18.80 2.50 2.13
C GLY A 107 -18.15 3.40 3.21
N SER A 108 -17.26 2.87 4.04
CA SER A 108 -16.54 3.65 5.07
C SER A 108 -15.69 4.76 4.44
N GLN A 109 -15.61 5.92 5.07
CA GLN A 109 -14.85 7.04 4.52
C GLN A 109 -13.36 6.90 4.83
N ILE A 110 -12.52 6.95 3.79
CA ILE A 110 -11.06 6.91 3.94
C ILE A 110 -10.52 8.33 3.97
N TYR A 111 -9.78 8.66 5.02
CA TYR A 111 -9.03 9.90 5.14
C TYR A 111 -7.53 9.66 5.02
N VAL A 112 -6.82 10.68 4.55
CA VAL A 112 -5.36 10.69 4.52
C VAL A 112 -4.83 10.95 5.92
N GLY A 113 -4.02 10.02 6.41
CA GLY A 113 -3.26 10.21 7.64
C GLY A 113 -1.83 9.72 7.51
N ARG A 114 -1.17 9.63 8.66
CA ARG A 114 0.11 8.93 8.84
C ARG A 114 0.20 8.34 10.24
N ALA A 115 0.97 7.27 10.39
CA ALA A 115 1.25 6.66 11.67
C ALA A 115 2.72 6.25 11.77
N TYR A 116 3.20 6.05 12.99
CA TYR A 116 4.57 5.59 13.25
C TYR A 116 4.62 4.06 13.34
N HIS A 117 5.64 3.45 12.74
CA HIS A 117 5.87 2.00 12.79
C HIS A 117 7.35 1.70 12.55
N GLU A 118 7.99 1.00 13.49
CA GLU A 118 9.33 0.42 13.33
C GLU A 118 10.47 1.39 12.90
N GLY A 119 10.34 2.68 13.24
CA GLY A 119 11.30 3.74 12.84
C GLY A 119 10.71 4.72 11.84
N ASP A 120 9.75 4.26 11.04
CA ASP A 120 9.19 5.00 9.92
C ASP A 120 7.95 5.80 10.33
N TRP A 121 7.83 7.02 9.78
CA TRP A 121 6.54 7.69 9.63
C TRP A 121 5.94 7.33 8.28
N ILE A 122 4.81 6.64 8.28
CA ILE A 122 4.23 6.03 7.08
C ILE A 122 2.87 6.66 6.76
N PRO A 123 2.62 7.11 5.50
CA PRO A 123 1.28 7.45 5.01
C PRO A 123 0.25 6.34 5.27
N ALA A 124 -0.94 6.71 5.71
CA ALA A 124 -1.94 5.78 6.24
C ALA A 124 -3.34 5.97 5.64
N LYS A 125 -4.02 4.84 5.41
CA LYS A 125 -5.49 4.76 5.23
C LYS A 125 -6.12 4.92 6.61
N VAL A 126 -6.80 6.03 6.88
CA VAL A 126 -7.53 6.24 8.13
C VAL A 126 -9.01 5.99 7.91
N ILE A 127 -9.64 5.16 8.76
CA ILE A 127 -11.10 4.99 8.80
C ILE A 127 -11.60 5.45 10.18
N PRO A 128 -12.11 6.69 10.30
CA PRO A 128 -12.57 7.25 11.56
C PRO A 128 -13.69 6.45 12.22
N GLU A 129 -14.59 5.85 11.43
CA GLU A 129 -15.71 5.02 11.92
C GLU A 129 -15.24 3.73 12.62
N ARG A 130 -14.01 3.29 12.33
CA ARG A 130 -13.37 2.14 12.99
C ARG A 130 -12.37 2.57 14.07
N HIS A 131 -12.07 3.86 14.19
CA HIS A 131 -11.01 4.44 15.01
C HIS A 131 -9.60 3.86 14.76
N ILE A 132 -9.32 3.41 13.52
CA ILE A 132 -8.06 2.76 13.14
C ILE A 132 -7.46 3.42 11.90
N ALA A 133 -6.15 3.56 11.91
CA ALA A 133 -5.33 3.78 10.72
C ALA A 133 -4.62 2.48 10.31
N TYR A 134 -4.45 2.29 9.01
CA TYR A 134 -3.77 1.14 8.42
C TYR A 134 -2.55 1.66 7.65
N VAL A 135 -1.39 1.05 7.88
CA VAL A 135 -0.14 1.34 7.15
C VAL A 135 0.40 0.08 6.47
N ALA A 136 0.94 0.25 5.27
CA ALA A 136 1.65 -0.81 4.56
C ALA A 136 3.12 -0.81 5.00
N HIS A 137 3.62 -1.94 5.49
CA HIS A 137 5.04 -2.10 5.86
C HIS A 137 5.47 -3.56 5.90
N GLY A 138 6.67 -3.83 5.36
CA GLY A 138 7.34 -5.12 5.47
C GLY A 138 6.59 -6.32 4.91
N GLY A 139 5.78 -6.12 3.86
CA GLY A 139 4.93 -7.15 3.28
C GLY A 139 3.53 -7.26 3.92
N GLY A 140 3.25 -6.55 5.02
CA GLY A 140 1.97 -6.62 5.75
C GLY A 140 1.20 -5.31 5.83
N GLU A 141 -0.09 -5.42 6.12
CA GLU A 141 -0.94 -4.34 6.63
C GLU A 141 -0.88 -4.31 8.17
N HIS A 142 -0.60 -3.14 8.75
CA HIS A 142 -0.51 -2.96 10.21
C HIS A 142 -1.56 -1.96 10.69
N THR A 143 -2.34 -2.36 11.69
CA THR A 143 -3.31 -1.48 12.36
C THR A 143 -2.61 -0.56 13.37
N LYS A 144 -3.15 0.66 13.50
CA LYS A 144 -2.64 1.72 14.37
C LYS A 144 -3.82 2.42 15.05
N ASP A 145 -3.75 2.49 16.38
CA ASP A 145 -4.62 3.26 17.27
C ASP A 145 -4.19 4.73 17.41
N THR A 146 -2.90 4.98 17.18
CA THR A 146 -2.22 6.26 17.33
C THR A 146 -1.72 6.75 15.97
N PHE A 147 -2.32 7.84 15.49
CA PHE A 147 -2.08 8.36 14.15
C PHE A 147 -2.44 9.84 14.04
N GLN A 148 -1.99 10.47 12.94
CA GLN A 148 -2.27 11.85 12.61
C GLN A 148 -3.11 11.95 11.34
N LEU A 149 -4.10 12.83 11.31
CA LEU A 149 -4.83 13.23 10.11
C LEU A 149 -4.11 14.37 9.39
N LEU A 150 -4.08 14.33 8.05
CA LEU A 150 -3.67 15.46 7.23
C LEU A 150 -4.81 16.47 7.11
N CYS A 151 -4.56 17.74 7.40
CA CYS A 151 -5.54 18.82 7.31
C CYS A 151 -5.07 20.00 6.44
N GLU A 152 -5.75 20.21 5.30
CA GLU A 152 -5.86 21.44 4.49
C GLU A 152 -6.79 21.16 3.27
N GLN A 153 -7.31 22.21 2.61
CA GLN A 153 -8.26 22.11 1.49
C GLN A 153 -7.67 22.36 0.08
N ARG A 154 -6.34 22.53 -0.05
CA ARG A 154 -5.67 22.94 -1.32
C ARG A 154 -4.90 21.81 -2.01
N PHE A 155 -5.46 20.61 -2.05
CA PHE A 155 -4.79 19.47 -2.70
C PHE A 155 -5.46 19.02 -4.00
N ASP A 156 -4.65 18.48 -4.90
CA ASP A 156 -5.08 17.66 -6.03
C ASP A 156 -4.48 16.25 -5.96
N TRP A 157 -5.17 15.29 -6.55
CA TRP A 157 -4.65 13.96 -6.83
C TRP A 157 -4.19 13.94 -8.29
N VAL A 158 -2.90 13.67 -8.51
CA VAL A 158 -2.28 13.70 -9.85
C VAL A 158 -1.87 12.27 -10.24
N PRO A 159 -2.33 11.75 -11.39
CA PRO A 159 -1.86 10.47 -11.91
C PRO A 159 -0.33 10.46 -12.10
N SER A 160 0.32 9.43 -11.59
CA SER A 160 1.77 9.23 -11.63
C SER A 160 2.09 7.73 -11.69
N SER A 161 3.34 7.40 -12.00
CA SER A 161 3.81 6.01 -12.01
C SER A 161 5.31 5.92 -11.78
N GLY A 162 5.84 4.71 -11.54
CA GLY A 162 7.28 4.44 -11.55
C GLY A 162 8.11 5.29 -10.58
N GLY A 163 7.57 5.58 -9.39
CA GLY A 163 8.23 6.45 -8.40
C GLY A 163 8.32 7.94 -8.75
N SER A 164 7.69 8.41 -9.83
CA SER A 164 7.71 9.82 -10.23
C SER A 164 7.05 10.75 -9.20
N ILE A 165 7.84 11.70 -8.69
CA ILE A 165 7.44 12.70 -7.69
C ILE A 165 7.28 14.08 -8.38
N PRO A 166 6.05 14.53 -8.66
CA PRO A 166 5.81 15.85 -9.26
C PRO A 166 6.09 16.99 -8.26
N MET A 167 6.26 18.21 -8.79
CA MET A 167 6.38 19.41 -7.96
C MET A 167 5.13 19.58 -7.08
N GLY A 168 5.34 19.91 -5.81
CA GLY A 168 4.26 20.06 -4.82
C GLY A 168 3.78 18.75 -4.20
N ALA A 169 4.36 17.59 -4.55
CA ALA A 169 4.03 16.31 -3.90
C ALA A 169 4.20 16.36 -2.38
N VAL A 170 3.19 15.86 -1.67
CA VAL A 170 3.11 15.97 -0.20
C VAL A 170 3.93 14.85 0.45
N GLU A 171 5.00 15.24 1.15
CA GLU A 171 5.73 14.34 2.05
C GLU A 171 4.81 13.94 3.22
N GLY A 172 4.40 12.67 3.21
CA GLY A 172 3.58 12.05 4.25
C GLY A 172 4.39 11.56 5.44
N GLY A 173 5.63 11.17 5.19
CA GLY A 173 6.56 10.77 6.25
C GLY A 173 7.93 10.39 5.69
N ARG A 174 8.70 9.63 6.47
CA ARG A 174 10.08 9.25 6.17
C ARG A 174 10.40 7.88 6.74
N THR A 175 11.30 7.16 6.10
CA THR A 175 11.93 5.97 6.67
C THR A 175 12.90 6.33 7.80
N ASP A 176 13.29 5.35 8.63
CA ASP A 176 14.38 5.49 9.62
C ASP A 176 15.71 5.94 8.97
N SER A 177 15.98 5.48 7.74
CA SER A 177 17.12 5.94 6.92
C SER A 177 16.97 7.38 6.37
N GLY A 178 15.82 8.02 6.58
CA GLY A 178 15.52 9.40 6.18
C GLY A 178 14.95 9.58 4.77
N GLU A 179 14.71 8.50 4.01
CA GLU A 179 14.09 8.59 2.66
C GLU A 179 12.66 9.13 2.78
N PRO A 180 12.28 10.16 1.99
CA PRO A 180 10.92 10.71 2.02
C PRO A 180 9.90 9.74 1.39
N LEU A 181 8.82 9.49 2.13
CA LEU A 181 7.63 8.78 1.69
C LEU A 181 6.53 9.77 1.34
N TYR A 182 5.95 9.63 0.15
CA TYR A 182 4.91 10.54 -0.35
C TYR A 182 3.53 9.88 -0.25
N ILE A 183 2.49 10.72 -0.24
CA ILE A 183 1.11 10.24 -0.08
C ILE A 183 0.57 9.83 -1.45
N GLY A 184 0.30 8.54 -1.62
CA GLY A 184 -0.34 7.99 -2.81
C GLY A 184 -1.74 7.47 -2.51
N ARG A 185 -2.51 7.22 -3.56
CA ARG A 185 -3.68 6.34 -3.51
C ARG A 185 -3.80 5.51 -4.79
N VAL A 186 -4.54 4.42 -4.70
CA VAL A 186 -4.80 3.49 -5.80
C VAL A 186 -6.29 3.15 -5.83
N TRP A 187 -6.86 2.97 -7.03
CA TRP A 187 -8.15 2.30 -7.21
C TRP A 187 -7.95 0.78 -7.17
N HIS A 188 -8.41 0.11 -6.12
CA HIS A 188 -8.28 -1.34 -5.93
C HIS A 188 -9.56 -1.93 -5.33
N ASP A 189 -10.03 -3.05 -5.88
CA ASP A 189 -11.21 -3.80 -5.43
C ASP A 189 -12.46 -2.94 -5.09
N GLY A 190 -12.74 -1.94 -5.95
CA GLY A 190 -13.88 -1.03 -5.79
C GLY A 190 -13.67 0.14 -4.83
N ALA A 191 -12.47 0.28 -4.24
CA ALA A 191 -12.12 1.35 -3.30
C ALA A 191 -11.01 2.27 -3.84
N HIS A 192 -11.08 3.57 -3.51
CA HIS A 192 -9.90 4.45 -3.57
C HIS A 192 -9.20 4.36 -2.21
N THR A 193 -8.02 3.76 -2.15
CA THR A 193 -7.31 3.50 -0.89
C THR A 193 -5.95 4.17 -0.83
N VAL A 194 -5.65 4.79 0.31
CA VAL A 194 -4.44 5.60 0.55
C VAL A 194 -3.26 4.72 0.95
N GLY A 195 -2.06 5.09 0.49
CA GLY A 195 -0.84 4.35 0.71
C GLY A 195 0.43 5.22 0.63
N LYS A 196 1.59 4.58 0.71
CA LYS A 196 2.91 5.24 0.61
C LYS A 196 3.47 5.10 -0.81
N VAL A 197 3.85 6.19 -1.44
CA VAL A 197 4.74 6.17 -2.61
C VAL A 197 6.18 6.15 -2.10
N HIS A 198 6.94 5.15 -2.54
CA HIS A 198 8.32 4.93 -2.12
C HIS A 198 9.23 5.16 -3.34
N PRO A 199 9.91 6.32 -3.44
CA PRO A 199 10.62 6.72 -4.65
C PRO A 199 11.66 5.69 -5.11
N SER A 200 12.52 5.20 -4.20
CA SER A 200 13.56 4.21 -4.52
C SER A 200 13.00 2.85 -4.98
N HIS A 201 11.77 2.50 -4.58
CA HIS A 201 11.09 1.26 -4.99
C HIS A 201 10.21 1.43 -6.23
N SER A 202 10.11 2.66 -6.74
CA SER A 202 9.37 3.01 -7.96
C SER A 202 7.87 2.69 -7.94
N CYS A 203 7.24 2.59 -6.76
CA CYS A 203 5.85 2.15 -6.63
C CYS A 203 5.07 2.84 -5.50
N CYS A 204 3.75 2.69 -5.52
CA CYS A 204 2.87 2.95 -4.39
C CYS A 204 2.52 1.63 -3.70
N TYR A 205 2.62 1.59 -2.38
CA TYR A 205 2.15 0.48 -1.55
C TYR A 205 0.88 0.86 -0.80
N ILE A 206 -0.13 0.00 -0.87
CA ILE A 206 -1.38 0.15 -0.12
C ILE A 206 -1.52 -0.97 0.93
N PRO A 207 -2.12 -0.68 2.10
CA PRO A 207 -2.59 -1.70 3.02
C PRO A 207 -3.91 -2.26 2.49
N TYR A 208 -3.95 -3.57 2.23
CA TYR A 208 -5.17 -4.25 1.81
C TYR A 208 -5.13 -5.75 2.15
N ASP A 209 -6.24 -6.26 2.71
CA ASP A 209 -6.46 -7.68 3.01
C ASP A 209 -5.27 -8.34 3.75
N SER A 210 -4.84 -7.72 4.86
CA SER A 210 -3.67 -8.09 5.67
C SER A 210 -2.29 -7.98 4.98
N GLN A 211 -2.22 -7.50 3.74
CA GLN A 211 -0.99 -7.45 2.93
C GLN A 211 -0.55 -6.02 2.58
N GLU A 212 0.74 -5.85 2.34
CA GLU A 212 1.31 -4.70 1.63
C GLU A 212 1.31 -4.99 0.13
N MET A 213 0.40 -4.36 -0.62
CA MET A 213 0.27 -4.56 -2.07
C MET A 213 0.94 -3.41 -2.84
N SER A 214 1.79 -3.73 -3.82
CA SER A 214 2.57 -2.75 -4.60
C SER A 214 2.00 -2.48 -6.00
N PHE A 215 2.00 -1.21 -6.42
CA PHE A 215 1.42 -0.74 -7.66
C PHE A 215 2.36 0.19 -8.43
N CYS A 216 2.50 -0.06 -9.74
CA CYS A 216 3.26 0.80 -10.66
C CYS A 216 2.60 2.16 -10.86
N ASP A 217 1.27 2.16 -10.97
CA ASP A 217 0.44 3.32 -11.35
C ASP A 217 -0.45 3.73 -10.17
N TYR A 218 -0.41 5.01 -9.83
CA TYR A 218 -1.05 5.56 -8.64
C TYR A 218 -1.45 7.02 -8.89
N GLU A 219 -2.28 7.58 -8.02
CA GLU A 219 -2.39 9.03 -7.89
C GLU A 219 -1.52 9.49 -6.72
N ILE A 220 -0.77 10.57 -6.88
CA ILE A 220 0.03 11.19 -5.82
C ILE A 220 -0.63 12.51 -5.38
N LEU A 221 -0.67 12.75 -4.08
CA LEU A 221 -1.24 13.98 -3.51
C LEU A 221 -0.25 15.14 -3.72
N VAL A 222 -0.72 16.22 -4.34
CA VAL A 222 0.05 17.46 -4.54
C VAL A 222 -0.65 18.65 -3.90
N LEU A 223 0.12 19.55 -3.30
CA LEU A 223 -0.34 20.84 -2.82
C LEU A 223 -0.43 21.83 -4.00
N ARG A 224 -1.61 22.42 -4.23
CA ARG A 224 -1.78 23.54 -5.16
C ARG A 224 -1.06 24.77 -4.62
N CYS A 225 -0.12 25.30 -5.40
CA CYS A 225 0.54 26.57 -5.14
C CYS A 225 -0.39 27.76 -5.40
#